data_AF-A0A6P0WDY3-F1
#
_entry.id   AF-A0A6P0WDY3-F1
#
_cell.length_a   1.000
_cell.length_b   1.000
_cell.length_c   1.000
_cell.angle_alpha   90.00
_cell.angle_beta   90.00
_cell.angle_gamma   90.00
#
_symmetry.space_group_name_H-M   'P 1'
#
loop_
_entity.id
_entity.type
_entity.pdbx_description
1 polymer ?
#
loop_
_entity_poly.entity_id
_entity_poly.type
_entity_poly.pdbx_seq_one_letter_code
_entity_poly.pdbx_strand_id
1 'polypeptide(L)'
;MSDQPLGKPRPLVKVMLLSVATLTLYYGWYKWIIQEELRDYNNSGWSGNLCLLPFLLGVAVPQALWILDPDVPGWFGWFSLVGIVWIYIVQFRLYRTVNQLYRQEGLTEPLVVWWIFIPGLNLIVGLKQIHVLSQFWTMKQETIPDGAILN
;
A
#
# COMPACT_ATOMS: atom_id res chain seq x y z
N MET A 1 -11.91 -25.68 3.39
CA MET A 1 -11.88 -24.45 2.57
C MET A 1 -11.60 -23.33 3.56
N SER A 2 -10.53 -22.54 3.40
CA SER A 2 -10.20 -21.55 4.42
C SER A 2 -11.17 -20.37 4.31
N ASP A 3 -11.93 -20.09 5.37
CA ASP A 3 -12.81 -18.92 5.54
C ASP A 3 -12.05 -17.58 5.62
N GLN A 4 -10.93 -17.45 4.90
CA GLN A 4 -10.11 -16.26 4.93
C GLN A 4 -10.80 -15.14 4.14
N PRO A 5 -10.96 -13.93 4.73
CA PRO A 5 -11.58 -12.82 4.03
C PRO A 5 -10.70 -12.42 2.83
N LEU A 6 -11.25 -12.55 1.63
CA LEU A 6 -10.54 -12.20 0.40
C LEU A 6 -10.55 -10.69 0.15
N GLY A 7 -9.44 -10.16 -0.32
CA GLY A 7 -9.37 -8.80 -0.82
C GLY A 7 -10.12 -8.61 -2.14
N LYS A 8 -10.36 -7.35 -2.52
CA LYS A 8 -11.04 -7.01 -3.78
C LYS A 8 -10.02 -6.72 -4.90
N PRO A 9 -10.13 -7.37 -6.07
CA PRO A 9 -9.32 -7.02 -7.22
C PRO A 9 -9.63 -5.59 -7.67
N ARG A 10 -8.58 -4.80 -7.90
CA ARG A 10 -8.70 -3.39 -8.27
C ARG A 10 -7.79 -3.14 -9.48
N PRO A 11 -8.36 -2.91 -10.68
CA PRO A 11 -7.57 -2.77 -11.89
C PRO A 11 -6.69 -1.52 -11.84
N LEU A 12 -5.46 -1.66 -12.31
CA LEU A 12 -4.43 -0.61 -12.29
C LEU A 12 -4.94 0.71 -12.89
N VAL A 13 -5.61 0.65 -14.04
CA VAL A 13 -6.13 1.83 -14.74
C VAL A 13 -7.12 2.60 -13.87
N LYS A 14 -8.04 1.90 -13.19
CA LYS A 14 -9.01 2.54 -12.29
C LYS A 14 -8.29 3.21 -11.12
N VAL A 15 -7.30 2.54 -10.53
CA VAL A 15 -6.51 3.12 -9.43
C VAL A 15 -5.76 4.36 -9.91
N MET A 16 -5.11 4.33 -11.07
CA MET A 16 -4.38 5.47 -11.62
C MET A 16 -5.31 6.65 -11.92
N LEU A 17 -6.40 6.43 -12.66
CA LEU A 17 -7.33 7.51 -13.05
C LEU A 17 -7.95 8.18 -11.82
N LEU A 18 -8.41 7.41 -10.84
CA LEU A 18 -8.97 7.98 -9.60
C LEU A 18 -7.90 8.67 -8.77
N SER A 19 -6.68 8.15 -8.73
CA SER A 19 -5.57 8.81 -8.04
C SER A 19 -5.26 10.17 -8.65
N VAL A 20 -5.22 10.27 -9.99
CA VAL A 20 -5.01 11.56 -10.68
C VAL A 20 -6.19 12.51 -10.44
N ALA A 21 -7.42 12.03 -10.64
CA ALA A 21 -8.64 12.85 -10.51
C ALA A 21 -8.82 13.43 -9.10
N THR A 22 -8.35 12.71 -8.07
CA THR A 22 -8.47 13.10 -6.66
C THR A 22 -7.19 13.71 -6.07
N LEU A 23 -6.21 14.09 -6.90
CA LEU A 23 -4.92 14.62 -6.44
C LEU A 23 -4.25 13.72 -5.39
N THR A 24 -4.18 12.42 -5.67
CA THR A 24 -3.59 11.33 -4.86
C THR A 24 -4.36 10.90 -3.61
N LEU A 25 -5.48 11.53 -3.27
CA LEU A 25 -6.30 11.10 -2.12
C LEU A 25 -6.78 9.65 -2.26
N TYR A 26 -7.24 9.27 -3.46
CA TYR A 26 -7.65 7.90 -3.74
C TYR A 26 -6.49 6.91 -3.61
N TYR A 27 -5.26 7.32 -3.96
CA TYR A 27 -4.08 6.47 -3.81
C TYR A 27 -3.78 6.18 -2.33
N GLY A 28 -3.91 7.19 -1.47
CA GLY A 28 -3.81 7.03 -0.02
C GLY A 28 -4.86 6.04 0.51
N TRP A 29 -6.13 6.25 0.15
CA TRP A 29 -7.21 5.30 0.51
C TRP A 29 -6.95 3.89 -0.01
N TYR A 30 -6.47 3.76 -1.24
CA TYR A 30 -6.10 2.47 -1.82
C TYR A 30 -4.99 1.78 -1.01
N LYS A 31 -3.93 2.51 -0.62
CA LYS A 31 -2.86 1.97 0.22
C LYS A 31 -3.32 1.59 1.62
N TRP A 32 -4.34 2.28 2.14
CA TRP A 32 -4.97 1.93 3.40
C TRP A 32 -5.71 0.60 3.29
N ILE A 33 -6.64 0.49 2.32
CA ILE A 33 -7.54 -0.66 2.21
C ILE A 33 -6.80 -1.96 1.88
N ILE A 34 -5.77 -1.92 1.04
CA ILE A 34 -5.00 -3.13 0.74
C ILE A 34 -4.26 -3.66 1.96
N GLN A 35 -3.88 -2.80 2.91
CA GLN A 35 -3.18 -3.25 4.12
C GLN A 35 -4.12 -3.87 5.13
N GLU A 36 -5.32 -3.32 5.26
CA GLU A 36 -6.40 -3.97 6.02
C GLU A 36 -6.74 -5.33 5.40
N GLU A 37 -6.98 -5.39 4.08
CA GLU A 37 -7.26 -6.67 3.38
C GLU A 37 -6.15 -7.70 3.55
N LEU A 38 -4.89 -7.28 3.43
CA LEU A 38 -3.74 -8.18 3.62
C LEU A 38 -3.57 -8.63 5.07
N ARG A 39 -3.87 -7.75 6.04
CA ARG A 39 -3.82 -8.10 7.46
C ARG A 39 -4.91 -9.11 7.80
N ASP A 40 -6.12 -8.87 7.31
CA ASP A 40 -7.28 -9.71 7.58
C ASP A 40 -7.12 -11.08 6.89
N TYR A 41 -6.60 -11.12 5.66
CA TYR A 41 -6.29 -12.36 4.94
C TYR A 41 -5.19 -13.19 5.64
N ASN A 42 -4.09 -12.55 6.05
CA ASN A 42 -2.96 -13.24 6.68
C ASN A 42 -3.12 -13.46 8.20
N ASN A 43 -4.22 -12.99 8.81
CA ASN A 43 -4.41 -12.90 10.27
C ASN A 43 -3.22 -12.24 11.01
N SER A 44 -2.43 -11.45 10.30
CA SER A 44 -1.19 -10.84 10.78
C SER A 44 -0.78 -9.74 9.80
N GLY A 45 -0.23 -8.63 10.30
CA GLY A 45 0.09 -7.49 9.45
C GLY A 45 0.02 -6.17 10.18
N TRP A 46 0.33 -5.10 9.44
CA TRP A 46 0.14 -3.73 9.93
C TRP A 46 -1.21 -3.21 9.46
N SER A 47 -1.89 -2.47 10.32
CA SER A 47 -3.10 -1.77 9.92
C SER A 47 -2.76 -0.66 8.93
N GLY A 48 -3.69 -0.34 8.04
CA GLY A 48 -3.59 0.82 7.17
C GLY A 48 -3.40 2.11 7.97
N ASN A 49 -3.99 2.20 9.17
CA ASN A 49 -3.81 3.33 10.08
C ASN A 49 -2.37 3.48 10.56
N LEU A 50 -1.73 2.40 11.00
CA LEU A 50 -0.32 2.41 11.43
C LEU A 50 0.60 2.81 10.26
N CYS A 51 0.19 2.52 9.04
CA CYS A 51 0.99 2.79 7.86
C CYS A 51 0.85 4.23 7.34
N LEU A 52 -0.35 4.80 7.39
CA LEU A 52 -0.61 6.14 6.85
C LEU A 52 -0.53 7.25 7.89
N LEU A 53 -1.03 7.04 9.12
CA LEU A 53 -1.08 8.12 10.12
C LEU A 53 0.31 8.67 10.49
N PRO A 54 1.35 7.85 10.75
CA PRO A 54 2.67 8.40 11.07
C PRO A 54 3.31 9.13 9.88
N PHE A 55 3.02 8.72 8.65
CA PHE A 55 3.44 9.47 7.45
C PHE A 55 2.71 10.82 7.38
N LEU A 56 1.38 10.82 7.49
CA LEU A 56 0.57 12.04 7.40
C LEU A 56 0.93 13.03 8.50
N LEU A 57 1.02 12.58 9.75
CA LEU A 57 1.44 13.44 10.87
C LEU A 57 2.89 13.88 10.72
N GLY A 58 3.79 12.95 10.39
CA GLY A 58 5.21 13.24 10.22
C GLY A 58 5.50 14.25 9.12
N VAL A 59 4.67 14.32 8.07
CA VAL A 59 4.81 15.33 7.01
C VAL A 59 3.98 16.57 7.29
N ALA A 60 2.69 16.44 7.59
CA ALA A 60 1.79 17.57 7.70
C ALA A 60 2.09 18.46 8.91
N VAL A 61 2.46 17.90 10.06
CA VAL A 61 2.71 18.69 11.27
C VAL A 61 3.94 19.61 11.10
N PRO A 62 5.12 19.12 10.68
CA PRO A 62 6.27 20.01 10.49
C PRO A 62 6.06 21.04 9.38
N GLN A 63 5.37 20.68 8.30
CA GLN A 63 5.09 21.62 7.20
C GLN A 63 4.08 22.69 7.60
N ALA A 64 3.01 22.32 8.31
CA ALA A 64 2.01 23.27 8.78
C ALA A 64 2.62 24.26 9.78
N LEU A 65 3.44 23.78 10.73
CA LEU A 65 4.13 24.64 11.68
C LEU A 65 5.10 25.59 10.98
N TRP A 66 5.89 25.09 10.03
CA TRP A 66 6.82 25.94 9.27
C TRP A 66 6.12 27.02 8.43
N ILE A 67 4.95 26.74 7.85
CA ILE A 67 4.22 27.68 6.98
C ILE A 67 3.41 28.70 7.78
N LEU A 68 2.79 28.27 8.89
CA LEU A 68 1.79 29.06 9.62
C LEU A 68 2.37 29.78 10.83
N ASP A 69 3.49 29.32 11.38
CA ASP A 69 4.11 29.90 12.57
C ASP A 69 5.44 30.59 12.23
N PRO A 70 5.48 31.94 12.25
CA PRO A 70 6.71 32.70 11.97
C PRO A 70 7.79 32.52 13.04
N ASP A 71 7.44 32.03 14.23
CA ASP A 71 8.39 31.77 15.32
C ASP A 71 9.08 30.39 15.20
N VAL A 72 8.59 29.53 14.29
CA VAL A 72 9.18 28.22 14.04
C VAL A 72 10.39 28.37 13.10
N PRO A 73 11.59 27.92 13.52
CA PRO A 73 12.77 27.97 12.68
C PRO A 73 12.58 27.18 11.37
N GLY A 74 13.07 27.72 10.26
CA GLY A 74 12.94 27.08 8.94
C GLY A 74 13.53 25.67 8.84
N TRP A 75 14.43 25.29 9.74
CA TRP A 75 14.96 23.93 9.79
C TRP A 75 13.95 22.90 10.32
N PHE A 76 12.89 23.32 11.01
CA PHE A 76 11.89 22.41 11.59
C PHE A 76 11.13 21.62 10.50
N GLY A 77 10.97 22.18 9.31
CA GLY A 77 10.40 21.47 8.16
C GLY A 77 11.16 20.20 7.77
N TRP A 78 12.46 20.10 8.09
CA TRP A 78 13.24 18.87 7.84
C TRP A 78 12.76 17.66 8.65
N PHE A 79 12.00 17.84 9.74
CA PHE A 79 11.37 16.72 10.45
C PHE A 79 10.39 15.93 9.56
N SER A 80 9.89 16.53 8.47
CA SER A 80 9.11 15.81 7.45
C SER A 80 9.86 14.61 6.84
N LEU A 81 11.19 14.60 6.89
CA LEU A 81 11.99 13.44 6.47
C LEU A 81 11.65 12.17 7.27
N VAL A 82 11.28 12.29 8.54
CA VAL A 82 10.90 11.11 9.36
C VAL A 82 9.63 10.46 8.81
N GLY A 83 8.62 11.26 8.44
CA GLY A 83 7.42 10.78 7.78
C GLY A 83 7.73 10.11 6.43
N ILE A 84 8.63 10.71 5.65
CA ILE A 84 9.08 10.13 4.37
C ILE A 84 9.78 8.79 4.59
N VAL A 85 10.73 8.70 5.53
CA VAL A 85 11.39 7.42 5.86
C VAL A 85 10.38 6.37 6.29
N TRP A 86 9.37 6.75 7.08
CA TRP A 86 8.30 5.83 7.49
C TRP A 86 7.55 5.24 6.31
N ILE A 87 7.13 6.05 5.32
CA ILE A 87 6.38 5.52 4.18
C ILE A 87 7.24 4.60 3.30
N TYR A 88 8.56 4.80 3.26
CA TYR A 88 9.47 3.87 2.58
C TYR A 88 9.56 2.52 3.30
N ILE A 89 9.61 2.52 4.64
CA ILE A 89 9.56 1.27 5.44
C ILE A 89 8.25 0.52 5.19
N VAL A 90 7.13 1.23 5.22
CA VAL A 90 5.80 0.67 4.92
C VAL A 90 5.76 0.04 3.52
N GLN A 91 6.26 0.74 2.51
CA GLN A 91 6.28 0.23 1.13
C GLN A 91 7.20 -0.98 0.97
N PHE A 92 8.39 -0.96 1.57
CA PHE A 92 9.32 -2.09 1.55
C PHE A 92 8.67 -3.35 2.16
N ARG A 93 8.00 -3.20 3.31
CA ARG A 93 7.25 -4.28 3.96
C ARG A 93 6.12 -4.78 3.06
N LEU A 94 5.32 -3.90 2.49
CA LEU A 94 4.20 -4.26 1.61
C LEU A 94 4.67 -5.11 0.43
N TYR A 95 5.78 -4.74 -0.22
CA TYR A 95 6.32 -5.52 -1.35
C TYR A 95 6.76 -6.91 -0.92
N ARG A 96 7.38 -7.05 0.26
CA ARG A 96 7.72 -8.36 0.83
C ARG A 96 6.48 -9.19 1.13
N THR A 97 5.42 -8.59 1.68
CA THR A 97 4.15 -9.28 1.93
C THR A 97 3.54 -9.81 0.63
N VAL A 98 3.49 -8.98 -0.43
CA VAL A 98 2.96 -9.42 -1.73
C VAL A 98 3.79 -10.55 -2.33
N ASN A 99 5.13 -10.48 -2.26
CA ASN A 99 5.99 -11.58 -2.69
C ASN A 99 5.74 -12.86 -1.88
N GLN A 100 5.56 -12.74 -0.56
CA GLN A 100 5.27 -13.87 0.30
C GLN A 100 3.95 -14.55 -0.06
N LEU A 101 2.90 -13.80 -0.42
CA LEU A 101 1.65 -14.36 -0.91
C LEU A 101 1.86 -15.22 -2.16
N TYR A 102 2.60 -14.70 -3.15
CA TYR A 102 2.92 -15.46 -4.35
C TYR A 102 3.74 -16.72 -4.03
N ARG A 103 4.72 -16.61 -3.14
CA ARG A 103 5.55 -17.73 -2.71
C ARG A 103 4.73 -18.82 -2.01
N GLN A 104 3.73 -18.44 -1.20
CA GLN A 104 2.84 -19.38 -0.52
C GLN A 104 1.98 -20.20 -1.49
N GLU A 105 1.64 -19.62 -2.65
CA GLU A 105 0.94 -20.31 -3.73
C GLU A 105 1.88 -21.07 -4.69
N GLY A 106 3.18 -21.15 -4.39
CA GLY A 106 4.18 -21.77 -5.26
C GLY A 106 4.47 -20.97 -6.54
N LEU A 107 4.07 -19.70 -6.60
CA LEU A 107 4.32 -18.80 -7.72
C LEU A 107 5.64 -18.04 -7.56
N THR A 108 6.20 -17.59 -8.68
CA THR A 108 7.41 -16.76 -8.69
C THR A 108 7.16 -15.39 -8.09
N GLU A 109 8.11 -14.89 -7.29
CA GLU A 109 8.03 -13.58 -6.67
C GLU A 109 7.98 -12.44 -7.69
N PRO A 110 6.89 -11.66 -7.74
CA PRO A 110 6.69 -10.71 -8.80
C PRO A 110 7.40 -9.37 -8.57
N LEU A 111 7.72 -8.98 -7.34
CA LEU A 111 8.28 -7.65 -7.04
C LEU A 111 9.76 -7.72 -6.66
N VAL A 112 10.57 -6.85 -7.28
CA VAL A 112 11.96 -6.64 -6.85
C VAL A 112 11.97 -5.53 -5.81
N VAL A 113 11.96 -5.90 -4.53
CA VAL A 113 11.75 -4.97 -3.40
C VAL A 113 12.75 -3.80 -3.41
N TRP A 114 14.00 -4.06 -3.78
CA TRP A 114 15.09 -3.06 -3.80
C TRP A 114 14.89 -1.93 -4.81
N TRP A 115 14.01 -2.11 -5.81
CA TRP A 115 13.70 -1.06 -6.78
C TRP A 115 13.05 0.18 -6.17
N ILE A 116 12.54 0.09 -4.93
CA ILE A 116 12.01 1.24 -4.19
C ILE A 116 13.04 2.36 -3.99
N PHE A 117 14.33 2.03 -3.90
CA PHE A 117 15.40 3.01 -3.67
C PHE A 117 15.97 3.62 -4.94
N ILE A 118 15.56 3.12 -6.12
CA ILE A 118 16.05 3.59 -7.40
C ILE A 118 15.02 4.55 -8.00
N PRO A 119 15.38 5.84 -8.22
CA PRO A 119 14.47 6.80 -8.84
C PRO A 119 13.94 6.30 -10.18
N GLY A 120 12.63 6.42 -10.41
CA GLY A 120 11.95 5.91 -11.60
C GLY A 120 11.52 4.46 -11.47
N LEU A 121 12.40 3.55 -11.02
CA LEU A 121 12.03 2.16 -10.78
C LEU A 121 11.07 2.01 -9.60
N ASN A 122 11.13 2.91 -8.62
CA ASN A 122 10.19 2.98 -7.50
C ASN A 122 8.72 3.14 -7.97
N LEU A 123 8.48 3.91 -9.03
CA LEU A 123 7.16 4.05 -9.65
C LEU A 123 6.76 2.77 -10.36
N ILE A 124 7.68 2.17 -11.13
CA ILE A 124 7.42 0.93 -11.87
C ILE A 124 7.05 -0.21 -10.90
N VAL A 125 7.82 -0.41 -9.83
CA VAL A 125 7.52 -1.45 -8.83
C VAL A 125 6.23 -1.16 -8.08
N GLY A 126 5.91 0.12 -7.83
CA GLY A 126 4.64 0.55 -7.25
C GLY A 126 3.44 0.20 -8.14
N LEU A 127 3.50 0.50 -9.44
CA LEU A 127 2.46 0.14 -10.41
C LEU A 127 2.34 -1.38 -10.56
N LYS A 128 3.49 -2.07 -10.63
CA LYS A 128 3.54 -3.53 -10.69
C LYS A 128 2.87 -4.15 -9.47
N GLN A 129 3.12 -3.62 -8.28
CA GLN A 129 2.49 -4.08 -7.04
C GLN A 129 0.96 -4.01 -7.11
N ILE A 130 0.39 -2.91 -7.64
CA ILE A 130 -1.06 -2.76 -7.78
C ILE A 130 -1.63 -3.83 -8.71
N HIS A 131 -1.00 -3.99 -9.89
CA HIS A 131 -1.43 -4.95 -10.90
C HIS A 131 -1.38 -6.39 -10.39
N VAL A 132 -0.24 -6.77 -9.81
CA VAL A 132 0.01 -8.11 -9.25
C VAL A 132 -0.97 -8.43 -8.13
N LEU A 133 -1.18 -7.50 -7.19
CA LEU A 133 -2.13 -7.72 -6.10
C LEU A 133 -3.57 -7.88 -6.64
N SER A 134 -3.94 -7.11 -7.66
CA SER A 134 -5.24 -7.29 -8.32
C SER A 134 -5.37 -8.68 -8.95
N GLN A 135 -4.35 -9.15 -9.66
CA GLN A 135 -4.35 -10.49 -10.27
C GLN A 135 -4.43 -11.59 -9.22
N PHE A 136 -3.70 -11.46 -8.12
CA PHE A 136 -3.74 -12.42 -7.02
C PHE A 136 -5.16 -12.58 -6.46
N TRP A 137 -5.86 -11.47 -6.22
CA TRP A 137 -7.23 -11.53 -5.72
C TRP A 137 -8.22 -12.11 -6.73
N THR A 138 -8.07 -11.79 -8.02
CA THR A 138 -8.87 -12.42 -9.09
C THR A 138 -8.67 -13.93 -9.10
N MET A 139 -7.42 -14.39 -9.10
CA MET A 139 -7.09 -15.82 -9.05
C MET A 139 -7.72 -16.51 -7.83
N LYS A 140 -7.63 -15.89 -6.65
CA LYS A 140 -8.23 -16.43 -5.41
C LYS A 140 -9.76 -16.50 -5.47
N GLN A 141 -10.41 -15.53 -6.09
CA GLN A 141 -11.87 -15.53 -6.26
C GLN A 141 -12.32 -16.58 -7.28
N GLU A 142 -11.63 -16.73 -8.41
CA GLU A 142 -11.94 -17.74 -9.43
C GLU A 142 -11.70 -19.18 -8.96
N THR A 143 -10.78 -19.38 -8.00
CA THR A 143 -10.51 -20.70 -7.41
C THR A 143 -11.65 -21.13 -6.46
N ILE A 144 -12.55 -20.23 -6.07
CA ILE A 144 -13.79 -20.57 -5.37
C ILE A 144 -14.86 -20.81 -6.45
N PRO A 145 -15.31 -22.04 -6.69
CA PRO A 145 -16.33 -22.30 -7.70
C PRO A 145 -17.60 -21.51 -7.39
N ASP A 146 -18.28 -20.98 -8.42
CA ASP A 146 -19.53 -20.18 -8.39
C ASP A 146 -20.77 -20.87 -7.76
N GLY A 147 -20.59 -21.77 -6.80
CA GLY A 147 -21.63 -22.60 -6.20
C GLY A 147 -21.54 -22.79 -4.68
N ALA A 148 -20.72 -22.03 -3.96
CA ALA A 148 -20.79 -22.00 -2.49
C ALA A 148 -22.01 -21.17 -2.04
N ILE A 149 -23.21 -21.73 -2.23
CA ILE A 149 -24.41 -21.27 -1.54
C ILE A 149 -24.13 -21.41 -0.05
N LEU A 150 -24.08 -20.28 0.64
CA LEU A 150 -24.18 -20.21 2.10
C LEU A 150 -25.55 -20.81 2.48
N ASN A 151 -25.54 -22.04 2.98
CA ASN A 151 -26.62 -22.56 3.82
C ASN A 151 -26.32 -22.22 5.28
#